data_AF-A0A0E9X428-F1
#
_entry.id   AF-A0A0E9X428-F1
#
_cell.length_a   1.000
_cell.length_b   1.000
_cell.length_c   1.000
_cell.angle_alpha   90.00
_cell.angle_beta   90.00
_cell.angle_gamma   90.00
#
_symmetry.space_group_name_H-M   'P 1'
#
loop_
_entity.id
_entity.type
_entity.pdbx_description
1 polymer ?
#
loop_
_entity_poly.entity_id
_entity_poly.type
_entity_poly.pdbx_seq_one_letter_code
_entity_poly.pdbx_strand_id
1 'polypeptide(L)'
;MRSLNQGFERLRKLSHEGFSADSEFKEPRVIELWETARRANLSDDELESLKEELKHFETKVEKHQHYQEQLDLSHQKLKHVETLGDKEHIYRTKEKYNSLAEKTREMGYKMKKHMQDLTSKISRNARHHNEL
;
A
#
# COMPACT_ATOMS: atom_id res chain seq x y z
N MET A 1 11.60 -10.20 10.57
CA MET A 1 10.13 -10.23 10.38
C MET A 1 9.64 -9.48 9.14
N ARG A 2 10.31 -9.58 7.98
CA ARG A 2 9.84 -9.05 6.68
C ARG A 2 9.32 -10.15 5.73
N SER A 3 9.60 -11.41 6.05
CA SER A 3 9.34 -12.59 5.24
C SER A 3 7.86 -13.01 5.18
N LEU A 4 7.10 -12.84 6.27
CA LEU A 4 5.69 -13.24 6.32
C LEU A 4 4.79 -12.35 5.44
N ASN A 5 5.03 -11.03 5.43
CA ASN A 5 4.29 -10.12 4.55
C ASN A 5 4.63 -10.34 3.07
N GLN A 6 5.90 -10.61 2.74
CA GLN A 6 6.30 -10.92 1.36
C GLN A 6 5.76 -12.25 0.84
N GLY A 7 5.63 -13.26 1.72
CA GLY A 7 5.01 -14.54 1.39
C GLY A 7 3.51 -14.40 1.10
N PHE A 8 2.80 -13.59 1.89
CA PHE A 8 1.39 -13.27 1.66
C PHE A 8 1.20 -12.47 0.37
N GLU A 9 2.04 -11.48 0.10
CA GLU A 9 2.03 -10.71 -1.16
C GLU A 9 2.31 -11.60 -2.38
N ARG A 10 3.23 -12.58 -2.28
CA ARG A 10 3.51 -13.55 -3.36
C ARG A 10 2.39 -14.54 -3.60
N LEU A 11 1.82 -15.14 -2.55
CA LEU A 11 0.66 -16.03 -2.66
C LEU A 11 -0.54 -15.29 -3.25
N ARG A 12 -0.70 -14.01 -2.92
CA ARG A 12 -1.75 -13.14 -3.41
C ARG A 12 -1.51 -12.65 -4.84
N LYS A 13 -0.25 -12.47 -5.26
CA LYS A 13 0.12 -12.22 -6.66
C LYS A 13 -0.13 -13.44 -7.56
N LEU A 14 0.03 -14.66 -7.03
CA LEU A 14 -0.39 -15.88 -7.73
C LEU A 14 -1.93 -16.00 -7.78
N SER A 15 -2.63 -15.58 -6.71
CA SER A 15 -4.10 -15.45 -6.73
C SER A 15 -4.60 -14.36 -7.68
N HIS A 16 -3.78 -13.35 -8.01
CA HIS A 16 -4.09 -12.27 -8.96
C HIS A 16 -4.22 -12.79 -10.40
N GLU A 17 -3.63 -13.94 -10.75
CA GLU A 17 -3.92 -14.61 -12.03
C GLU A 17 -5.38 -15.13 -12.11
N GLY A 18 -6.07 -15.25 -10.96
CA GLY A 18 -7.49 -15.57 -10.88
C GLY A 18 -8.42 -14.35 -10.73
N PHE A 19 -7.88 -13.14 -10.53
CA PHE A 19 -8.67 -11.91 -10.56
C PHE A 19 -8.70 -11.41 -12.01
N SER A 20 -9.90 -11.40 -12.59
CA SER A 20 -10.13 -11.07 -14.00
C SER A 20 -9.39 -9.80 -14.44
N ALA A 21 -8.85 -9.82 -15.66
CA ALA A 21 -8.19 -8.69 -16.33
C ALA A 21 -9.07 -7.43 -16.50
N ASP A 22 -10.35 -7.51 -16.08
CA ASP A 22 -11.35 -6.43 -16.05
C ASP A 22 -11.41 -5.70 -14.69
N SER A 23 -10.46 -5.98 -13.79
CA SER A 23 -10.43 -5.37 -12.46
C SER A 23 -10.20 -3.86 -12.53
N GLU A 24 -11.10 -3.09 -11.93
CA GLU A 24 -11.05 -1.62 -11.88
C GLU A 24 -9.87 -1.06 -11.05
N PHE A 25 -9.20 -1.93 -10.29
CA PHE A 25 -8.00 -1.63 -9.51
C PHE A 25 -6.88 -2.63 -9.83
N LYS A 26 -5.63 -2.18 -9.73
CA LYS A 26 -4.41 -2.98 -9.91
C LYS A 26 -3.92 -3.56 -8.60
N GLU A 27 -4.14 -2.87 -7.47
CA GLU A 27 -3.62 -3.31 -6.18
C GLU A 27 -4.50 -4.42 -5.57
N PRO A 28 -3.99 -5.65 -5.34
CA PRO A 28 -4.80 -6.80 -4.91
C PRO A 28 -5.59 -6.58 -3.61
N ARG A 29 -5.07 -5.74 -2.71
CA ARG A 29 -5.75 -5.36 -1.47
C ARG A 29 -6.95 -4.47 -1.70
N VAL A 30 -6.86 -3.57 -2.67
CA VAL A 30 -7.95 -2.67 -3.04
C VAL A 30 -9.04 -3.45 -3.77
N ILE A 31 -8.65 -4.38 -4.65
CA ILE A 31 -9.59 -5.25 -5.38
C ILE A 31 -10.42 -6.09 -4.41
N GLU A 32 -9.80 -6.79 -3.46
CA GLU A 32 -10.54 -7.60 -2.49
C GLU A 32 -11.47 -6.77 -1.60
N LEU A 33 -11.05 -5.56 -1.25
CA LEU A 33 -11.87 -4.64 -0.46
C LEU A 33 -13.08 -4.14 -1.25
N TRP A 34 -12.88 -3.82 -2.53
CA TRP A 34 -13.93 -3.44 -3.46
C TRP A 34 -14.94 -4.57 -3.67
N GLU A 35 -14.47 -5.79 -3.92
CA GLU A 35 -15.33 -6.97 -4.07
C GLU A 35 -16.11 -7.27 -2.79
N THR A 36 -15.50 -7.08 -1.62
CA THR A 36 -16.19 -7.20 -0.33
C THR A 36 -17.29 -6.15 -0.18
N ALA A 37 -17.01 -4.91 -0.60
CA ALA A 37 -17.99 -3.83 -0.56
C ALA A 37 -19.13 -4.02 -1.55
N ARG A 38 -18.86 -4.52 -2.76
CA ARG A 38 -19.89 -4.85 -3.76
C ARG A 38 -20.83 -5.97 -3.30
N ARG A 39 -20.32 -6.90 -2.48
CA ARG A 39 -21.10 -7.97 -1.86
C ARG A 39 -21.78 -7.54 -0.57
N ALA A 40 -21.38 -6.41 0.00
CA ALA A 40 -22.11 -5.79 1.09
C ALA A 40 -23.36 -5.12 0.51
N ASN A 41 -24.46 -5.14 1.25
CA ASN A 41 -25.70 -4.42 0.90
C ASN A 41 -25.54 -2.90 1.09
N LEU A 42 -24.53 -2.30 0.47
CA LEU A 42 -24.33 -0.86 0.46
C LEU A 42 -25.26 -0.19 -0.55
N SER A 43 -25.61 1.06 -0.30
CA SER A 43 -26.35 1.89 -1.26
C SER A 43 -25.45 2.27 -2.44
N ASP A 44 -26.03 2.58 -3.60
CA ASP A 44 -25.28 2.94 -4.80
C ASP A 44 -24.38 4.17 -4.56
N ASP A 45 -24.90 5.21 -3.90
CA ASP A 45 -24.15 6.41 -3.49
C ASP A 45 -22.95 6.08 -2.58
N GLU A 46 -23.11 5.14 -1.64
CA GLU A 46 -22.03 4.74 -0.73
C GLU A 46 -20.95 3.94 -1.46
N LEU A 47 -21.37 3.11 -2.41
CA LEU A 47 -20.49 2.32 -3.25
C LEU A 47 -19.68 3.22 -4.20
N GLU A 48 -20.32 4.25 -4.80
CA GLU A 48 -19.62 5.27 -5.60
C GLU A 48 -18.63 6.07 -4.75
N SER A 49 -19.02 6.55 -3.57
CA SER A 49 -18.13 7.25 -2.67
C SER A 49 -16.92 6.39 -2.26
N LEU A 50 -17.15 5.11 -1.94
CA LEU A 50 -16.09 4.17 -1.62
C LEU A 50 -15.16 3.93 -2.81
N LYS A 51 -15.72 3.84 -4.03
CA LYS A 51 -14.94 3.66 -5.26
C LYS A 51 -13.96 4.81 -5.48
N GLU A 52 -14.38 6.05 -5.26
CA GLU A 52 -13.49 7.22 -5.33
C GLU A 52 -12.41 7.18 -4.26
N GLU A 53 -12.77 6.84 -3.01
CA GLU A 53 -11.81 6.69 -1.92
C GLU A 53 -10.75 5.62 -2.23
N LEU A 54 -11.15 4.49 -2.82
CA LEU A 54 -10.26 3.40 -3.24
C LEU A 54 -9.33 3.83 -4.38
N LYS A 55 -9.81 4.60 -5.36
CA LYS A 55 -8.96 5.17 -6.43
C LYS A 55 -7.89 6.09 -5.87
N HIS A 56 -8.27 6.96 -4.92
CA HIS A 56 -7.31 7.82 -4.22
C HIS A 56 -6.32 7.02 -3.37
N PHE A 57 -6.78 5.93 -2.74
CA PHE A 57 -5.90 5.03 -1.99
C PHE A 57 -4.89 4.34 -2.91
N GLU A 58 -5.32 3.84 -4.07
CA GLU A 58 -4.45 3.22 -5.06
C GLU A 58 -3.34 4.18 -5.54
N THR A 59 -3.68 5.43 -5.84
CA THR A 59 -2.66 6.44 -6.21
C THR A 59 -1.64 6.65 -5.08
N LYS A 60 -2.06 6.57 -3.81
CA LYS A 60 -1.15 6.64 -2.66
C LYS A 60 -0.27 5.38 -2.56
N VAL A 61 -0.80 4.21 -2.91
CA VAL A 61 -0.04 2.95 -2.98
C VAL A 61 1.06 3.04 -4.03
N GLU A 62 0.73 3.46 -5.25
CA GLU A 62 1.70 3.63 -6.34
C GLU A 62 2.81 4.61 -5.94
N LYS A 63 2.46 5.74 -5.32
CA LYS A 63 3.45 6.70 -4.81
C LYS A 63 4.38 6.08 -3.76
N HIS A 64 3.83 5.29 -2.83
CA HIS A 64 4.65 4.62 -1.82
C HIS A 64 5.57 3.56 -2.42
N GLN A 65 5.11 2.78 -3.40
CA GLN A 65 5.95 1.84 -4.14
C GLN A 65 7.12 2.59 -4.80
N HIS A 66 6.86 3.72 -5.45
CA HIS A 66 7.92 4.55 -6.02
C HIS A 66 8.94 5.02 -4.97
N TYR A 67 8.47 5.48 -3.79
CA TYR A 67 9.37 5.85 -2.69
C TYR A 67 10.20 4.67 -2.17
N GLN A 68 9.64 3.46 -2.14
CA GLN A 68 10.38 2.25 -1.77
C GLN A 68 11.48 1.91 -2.78
N GLU A 69 11.22 2.05 -4.08
CA GLU A 69 12.22 1.87 -5.13
C GLU A 69 13.36 2.89 -4.98
N GLN A 70 13.01 4.17 -4.77
CA GLN A 70 14.01 5.23 -4.52
C GLN A 70 14.84 4.96 -3.27
N LEU A 71 14.22 4.40 -2.23
CA LEU A 71 14.90 4.02 -1.00
C LEU A 71 15.89 2.87 -1.24
N ASP A 72 15.52 1.89 -2.06
CA ASP A 72 16.42 0.79 -2.43
C ASP A 72 17.63 1.29 -3.23
N LEU A 73 17.41 2.14 -4.23
CA LEU A 73 18.49 2.79 -4.99
C LEU A 73 19.41 3.61 -4.07
N SER A 74 18.83 4.37 -3.13
CA SER A 74 19.59 5.13 -2.14
C SER A 74 20.41 4.22 -1.23
N HIS A 75 19.87 3.06 -0.85
CA HIS A 75 20.57 2.06 -0.05
C HIS A 75 21.76 1.45 -0.79
N GLN A 76 21.58 1.12 -2.07
CA GLN A 76 22.67 0.63 -2.93
C GLN A 76 23.78 1.68 -3.08
N LYS A 77 23.41 2.94 -3.29
CA LYS A 77 24.36 4.06 -3.33
C LYS A 77 25.14 4.20 -2.01
N LEU A 78 24.45 4.10 -0.88
CA LEU A 78 25.10 4.17 0.44
C LEU A 78 26.15 3.07 0.59
N LYS A 79 25.82 1.81 0.28
CA LYS A 79 26.77 0.69 0.34
C LYS A 79 28.00 0.91 -0.55
N HIS A 80 27.79 1.46 -1.74
CA HIS A 80 28.89 1.77 -2.65
C HIS A 80 29.81 2.84 -2.06
N VAL A 81 29.24 3.92 -1.52
CA VAL A 81 30.00 5.01 -0.88
C VAL A 81 30.71 4.54 0.39
N GLU A 82 30.11 3.63 1.16
CA GLU A 82 30.76 2.97 2.31
C GLU A 82 32.00 2.16 1.90
N THR A 83 31.98 1.55 0.72
CA THR A 83 33.11 0.78 0.17
C THR A 83 34.28 1.69 -0.24
N LEU A 84 34.00 2.93 -0.64
CA LEU A 84 35.01 3.91 -1.06
C LEU A 84 35.74 4.59 0.12
N GLY A 85 35.22 4.47 1.35
CA GLY A 85 35.88 4.92 2.58
C GLY A 85 35.87 6.44 2.85
N ASP A 86 35.21 7.24 2.02
CA ASP A 86 35.05 8.69 2.24
C ASP A 86 34.01 8.97 3.34
N LYS A 87 34.47 9.24 4.56
CA LYS A 87 33.63 9.46 5.74
C LYS A 87 32.63 10.61 5.59
N GLU A 88 33.01 11.70 4.92
CA GLU A 88 32.12 12.86 4.78
C GLU A 88 31.00 12.56 3.77
N HIS A 89 31.34 11.88 2.68
CA HIS A 89 30.37 11.44 1.69
C HIS A 89 29.44 10.33 2.21
N ILE A 90 29.96 9.41 3.03
CA ILE A 90 29.15 8.40 3.73
C ILE A 90 28.11 9.09 4.64
N TYR A 91 28.54 10.05 5.45
CA TYR A 91 27.65 10.75 6.38
C TYR A 91 26.49 11.45 5.64
N ARG A 92 26.80 12.25 4.62
CA ARG A 92 25.77 12.96 3.82
C ARG A 92 24.82 12.00 3.10
N THR A 93 25.33 10.89 2.59
CA THR A 93 24.50 9.88 1.90
C THR A 93 23.60 9.13 2.89
N LYS A 94 24.13 8.83 4.09
CA LYS A 94 23.38 8.18 5.17
C LYS A 94 22.25 9.05 5.70
N GLU A 95 22.46 10.35 5.87
CA GLU A 95 21.40 11.28 6.27
C GLU A 95 20.26 11.33 5.24
N LYS A 96 20.58 11.41 3.95
CA LYS A 96 19.59 11.37 2.87
C LYS A 96 18.81 10.06 2.86
N TYR A 97 19.50 8.93 3.01
CA TYR A 97 18.89 7.61 3.12
C TYR A 97 17.94 7.54 4.33
N ASN A 98 18.36 8.02 5.49
CA ASN A 98 17.55 8.00 6.71
C ASN A 98 16.27 8.84 6.55
N SER A 99 16.37 10.06 6.01
CA SER A 99 15.21 10.91 5.76
C SER A 99 14.22 10.25 4.78
N LEU A 100 14.73 9.64 3.70
CA LEU A 100 13.89 8.92 2.75
C LEU A 100 13.26 7.67 3.38
N ALA A 101 14.01 6.95 4.22
CA ALA A 101 13.53 5.76 4.92
C ALA A 101 12.42 6.09 5.92
N GLU A 102 12.53 7.22 6.61
CA GLU A 102 11.51 7.71 7.53
C GLU A 102 10.23 8.10 6.79
N LYS A 103 10.34 8.91 5.73
CA LYS A 103 9.18 9.27 4.89
C LYS A 103 8.47 8.06 4.31
N THR A 104 9.25 7.08 3.81
CA THR A 104 8.70 5.84 3.27
C THR A 104 7.96 5.05 4.34
N ARG A 105 8.53 4.94 5.56
CA ARG A 105 7.86 4.28 6.69
C ARG A 105 6.58 4.98 7.11
N GLU A 106 6.62 6.32 7.23
CA GLU A 106 5.46 7.11 7.63
C GLU A 106 4.31 6.96 6.62
N MET A 107 4.62 7.03 5.33
CA MET A 107 3.63 6.81 4.28
C MET A 107 3.05 5.40 4.33
N GLY A 108 3.89 4.38 4.55
CA GLY A 108 3.42 3.01 4.75
C GLY A 108 2.51 2.85 5.98
N TYR A 109 2.78 3.57 7.08
CA TYR A 109 1.90 3.59 8.24
C TYR A 109 0.55 4.24 7.94
N LYS A 110 0.55 5.42 7.29
CA LYS A 110 -0.67 6.13 6.86
C LYS A 110 -1.52 5.25 5.93
N MET A 111 -0.90 4.53 5.01
CA MET A 111 -1.60 3.59 4.13
C MET A 111 -2.25 2.44 4.90
N LYS A 112 -1.53 1.81 5.84
CA LYS A 112 -2.11 0.75 6.67
C LYS A 112 -3.31 1.23 7.46
N LYS A 113 -3.20 2.43 8.05
CA LYS A 113 -4.31 3.04 8.79
C LYS A 113 -5.52 3.28 7.89
N HIS A 114 -5.30 3.89 6.72
CA HIS A 114 -6.38 4.16 5.76
C HIS A 114 -7.06 2.87 5.28
N MET A 115 -6.30 1.81 5.01
CA MET A 115 -6.84 0.49 4.66
C MET A 115 -7.71 -0.09 5.79
N GLN A 116 -7.27 0.04 7.05
CA GLN A 116 -8.03 -0.40 8.21
C GLN A 116 -9.32 0.41 8.38
N ASP A 117 -9.26 1.73 8.19
CA ASP A 117 -10.42 2.62 8.25
C ASP A 117 -11.46 2.26 7.19
N LEU A 118 -11.03 2.04 5.93
CA LEU A 118 -11.91 1.61 4.83
C LEU A 118 -12.56 0.25 5.12
N THR A 119 -11.79 -0.73 5.60
CA THR A 119 -12.31 -2.05 5.99
C THR A 119 -13.34 -1.93 7.12
N SER A 120 -13.07 -1.06 8.09
CA SER A 120 -13.97 -0.81 9.23
C SER A 120 -15.23 -0.05 8.81
N LYS A 121 -15.16 0.81 7.78
CA LYS A 121 -16.30 1.52 7.20
C LYS A 121 -17.23 0.54 6.48
N ILE A 122 -16.67 -0.29 5.59
CA ILE A 122 -17.44 -1.33 4.87
C ILE A 122 -18.11 -2.29 5.84
N SER A 123 -17.38 -2.77 6.85
CA SER A 123 -17.93 -3.70 7.85
C SER A 123 -19.06 -3.10 8.69
N ARG A 124 -18.99 -1.79 9.01
CA ARG A 124 -20.04 -1.09 9.76
C ARG A 124 -21.28 -0.91 8.90
N ASN A 125 -21.12 -0.38 7.70
CA ASN A 125 -22.26 -0.11 6.80
C ASN A 125 -22.95 -1.42 6.37
N ALA A 126 -22.18 -2.49 6.15
CA ALA A 126 -22.73 -3.82 5.88
C ALA A 126 -23.58 -4.39 7.03
N ARG A 127 -23.26 -4.03 8.28
CA ARG A 127 -24.06 -4.45 9.46
C ARG A 127 -25.33 -3.63 9.60
N HIS A 128 -25.24 -2.31 9.43
CA HIS A 128 -26.40 -1.42 9.52
C HIS A 128 -27.50 -1.77 8.51
N HIS A 129 -27.15 -2.28 7.33
CA HIS A 129 -28.13 -2.73 6.32
C HIS A 129 -28.63 -4.17 6.51
N ASN A 130 -28.01 -4.96 7.39
CA ASN A 130 -28.46 -6.32 7.74
C ASN A 130 -29.33 -6.38 9.01
N GLU A 131 -29.48 -5.25 9.72
CA GLU A 131 -30.30 -5.13 10.93
C GLU A 131 -31.71 -4.54 10.67
N LEU A 132 -32.13 -4.45 9.40
CA LEU A 132 -33.47 -4.06 8.94
C LEU A 132 -34.09 -5.17 8.09
#